data_AF-A0AAV7QLN6-F1
#
_entry.id   AF-A0AAV7QLN6-F1
#
_cell.length_a   1.000
_cell.length_b   1.000
_cell.length_c   1.000
_cell.angle_alpha   90.00
_cell.angle_beta   90.00
_cell.angle_gamma   90.00
#
_symmetry.space_group_name_H-M   'P 1'
#
loop_
_entity.id
_entity.type
_entity.pdbx_description
1 polymer ?
#
loop_
_entity_poly.entity_id
_entity_poly.type
_entity_poly.pdbx_seq_one_letter_code
_entity_poly.pdbx_strand_id
1 'polypeptide(L)' 'SKLSRKGFIRTRWCINDCAFDLVNIHLFHDASNLIAWETSPSVYSGIRQKALSYVLN' A
#
# COMPACT_ATOMS: atom_id res chain seq x y z
N SER A 1 20.04 4.15 9.88
CA SER A 1 18.85 3.48 9.31
C SER A 1 18.25 4.37 8.25
N LYS A 2 18.25 3.96 6.98
CA LYS A 2 17.67 4.76 5.89
C LYS A 2 16.17 4.48 5.84
N LEU A 3 15.34 5.49 6.12
CA LEU A 3 13.87 5.38 6.00
C LEU A 3 13.51 4.87 4.59
N SER A 4 12.60 3.90 4.52
CA SER A 4 12.12 3.35 3.27
C SER A 4 11.46 4.45 2.44
N ARG A 5 11.82 4.57 1.16
CA ARG A 5 11.19 5.53 0.21
C ARG A 5 9.79 5.08 -0.26
N LYS A 6 9.17 4.13 0.44
CA LYS A 6 7.93 3.44 0.07
C LYS A 6 6.92 3.59 1.20
N GLY A 7 5.65 3.72 0.83
CA GLY A 7 4.59 4.01 1.77
C GLY A 7 3.34 4.47 1.05
N PHE A 8 2.42 5.06 1.82
CA PHE A 8 1.19 5.64 1.31
C PHE A 8 0.93 6.98 1.98
N ILE A 9 0.11 7.80 1.33
CA ILE A 9 -0.45 9.03 1.87
C ILE A 9 -1.96 8.91 1.74
N ARG A 10 -2.69 9.18 2.84
CA ARG A 10 -4.16 9.27 2.86
C ARG A 10 -4.55 10.67 3.29
N THR A 11 -5.48 11.27 2.57
CA THR A 11 -6.16 12.50 2.99
C THR A 11 -7.66 12.28 2.94
N ARG A 12 -8.38 12.82 3.93
CA ARG A 12 -9.84 12.76 4.01
C ARG A 12 -10.41 14.13 3.74
N TRP A 13 -11.38 14.20 2.85
CA TRP A 13 -12.02 15.43 2.42
C TRP A 13 -13.52 15.34 2.62
N CYS A 14 -14.16 16.49 2.86
CA CYS A 14 -15.60 16.65 2.84
C CYS A 14 -15.92 17.87 1.98
N ILE A 15 -16.61 17.66 0.85
CA ILE A 15 -16.97 18.73 -0.09
C ILE A 15 -18.47 18.60 -0.37
N ASN A 16 -19.24 19.66 -0.13
CA ASN A 16 -20.70 19.67 -0.30
C ASN A 16 -21.38 18.45 0.36
N ASP A 17 -21.07 18.20 1.63
CA ASP A 17 -21.55 17.05 2.41
C ASP A 17 -21.18 15.66 1.85
N CYS A 18 -20.30 15.59 0.85
CA CYS A 18 -19.74 14.35 0.35
C CYS A 18 -18.36 14.10 0.97
N ALA A 19 -18.27 13.11 1.86
CA ALA A 19 -17.02 12.68 2.46
C ALA A 19 -16.33 11.59 1.61
N PHE A 20 -15.05 11.76 1.33
CA PHE A 20 -14.25 10.78 0.59
C PHE A 20 -12.78 10.79 1.01
N ASP A 21 -12.09 9.68 0.74
CA ASP A 21 -10.67 9.50 0.98
C ASP A 21 -9.90 9.51 -0.34
N LEU A 22 -8.81 10.27 -0.39
CA LEU A 22 -7.82 10.21 -1.46
C LEU A 22 -6.59 9.49 -0.93
N VAL A 23 -6.27 8.34 -1.54
CA VAL A 23 -5.15 7.49 -1.14
C VAL A 23 -4.15 7.40 -2.29
N ASN A 24 -2.90 7.79 -2.02
CA ASN A 24 -1.78 7.64 -2.95
C ASN A 24 -0.80 6.60 -2.40
N ILE A 25 -0.54 5.52 -3.15
CA ILE A 25 0.27 4.38 -2.70
C ILE A 25 1.49 4.25 -3.61
N HIS A 26 2.69 4.35 -3.04
CA HIS A 26 3.93 4.10 -3.76
C HIS A 26 4.43 2.70 -3.44
N LEU A 27 4.00 1.74 -4.27
CA LEU A 27 4.45 0.36 -4.18
C LEU A 27 5.90 0.20 -4.70
N PHE A 28 6.55 -0.90 -4.34
CA PHE A 28 7.80 -1.26 -5.02
C PHE A 28 7.45 -1.76 -6.42
N HIS A 29 8.07 -1.16 -7.43
CA HIS A 29 8.10 -1.76 -8.76
C HIS A 29 9.15 -2.85 -8.72
N ASP A 30 8.73 -4.10 -8.89
CA ASP A 30 9.54 -5.17 -9.45
C ASP A 30 8.55 -6.16 -10.07
N ALA A 31 8.77 -6.55 -11.34
CA ALA A 31 8.10 -7.69 -11.96
C ALA A 31 8.24 -8.98 -11.11
N SER A 32 9.20 -8.99 -10.18
CA SER A 32 9.42 -10.02 -9.18
C SER A 32 8.37 -10.10 -8.07
N ASN A 33 7.51 -9.11 -7.76
CA ASN A 33 6.58 -9.29 -6.62
C ASN A 33 5.46 -10.32 -6.88
N LEU A 34 5.00 -10.47 -8.13
CA LEU A 34 4.03 -11.52 -8.49
C LEU A 34 4.74 -12.88 -8.60
N ILE A 35 5.86 -12.94 -9.33
CA ILE A 35 6.62 -14.18 -9.55
C ILE A 35 7.33 -14.67 -8.28
N ALA A 36 7.81 -13.77 -7.42
CA ALA A 36 8.36 -14.13 -6.10
C ALA A 36 7.25 -14.55 -5.13
N TRP A 37 6.01 -14.05 -5.26
CA TRP A 37 4.89 -14.58 -4.48
C TRP A 37 4.61 -16.05 -4.81
N GLU A 38 4.66 -16.41 -6.10
CA GLU A 38 4.47 -17.78 -6.58
C GLU A 38 5.56 -18.76 -6.08
N THR A 39 6.79 -18.27 -5.90
CA THR A 39 7.96 -19.13 -5.60
C THR A 39 8.42 -19.11 -4.14
N SER A 40 8.17 -18.03 -3.41
CA SER A 40 8.45 -17.89 -1.98
C SER A 40 7.69 -16.69 -1.43
N PRO A 41 6.47 -16.85 -0.87
CA PRO A 41 5.69 -15.73 -0.36
C PRO A 41 6.49 -15.05 0.76
N SER A 42 7.20 -13.98 0.40
CA SER A 42 8.04 -13.29 1.35
C SER A 42 7.15 -12.72 2.45
N VAL A 43 7.59 -12.78 3.70
CA VAL A 43 6.92 -12.14 4.83
C VAL A 43 6.58 -10.66 4.50
N TYR A 44 7.40 -10.04 3.67
CA TYR A 44 7.26 -8.67 3.19
C TYR A 44 6.00 -8.44 2.33
N SER A 45 5.61 -9.38 1.48
CA SER A 45 4.43 -9.24 0.63
C SER A 45 3.13 -9.43 1.44
N GLY A 46 3.13 -10.32 2.43
CA GLY A 46 2.02 -10.46 3.39
C GLY A 46 1.82 -9.21 4.27
N ILE A 47 2.90 -8.56 4.70
CA ILE A 47 2.83 -7.29 5.43
C ILE A 47 2.24 -6.18 4.55
N ARG A 48 2.57 -6.15 3.25
CA ARG A 48 2.01 -5.17 2.30
C ARG A 48 0.53 -5.37 2.05
N GLN A 49 0.07 -6.62 1.92
CA GLN A 49 -1.37 -6.93 1.81
C GLN A 49 -2.11 -6.43 3.06
N LYS A 50 -1.60 -6.73 4.26
CA LYS A 50 -2.20 -6.27 5.52
C LYS A 50 -2.24 -4.74 5.63
N ALA A 51 -1.16 -4.06 5.22
CA ALA A 51 -1.12 -2.60 5.20
C ALA A 51 -2.12 -2.00 4.22
N LEU A 52 -2.27 -2.57 3.02
CA LEU A 52 -3.27 -2.15 2.05
C LEU A 52 -4.69 -2.36 2.60
N SER A 53 -4.98 -3.53 3.16
CA SER A 53 -6.27 -3.82 3.79
C SER A 53 -6.57 -2.89 4.97
N TYR A 54 -5.56 -2.45 5.72
CA TYR A 54 -5.76 -1.46 6.80
C TYR A 54 -6.07 -0.06 6.26
N VAL A 55 -5.55 0.31 5.09
CA VAL A 55 -5.84 1.61 4.48
C VAL A 55 -7.23 1.65 3.83
N LEU A 56 -7.67 0.51 3.28
CA LEU A 56 -8.95 0.37 2.57
C LEU A 56 -10.15 0.07 3.48
N ASN A 57 -9.93 -0.39 4.72
CA ASN A 57 -10.96 -0.53 5.76
C ASN A 57 -10.99 0.70 6.67
#